data_AF-A0A6M8W226-F1
#
_entry.id   AF-A0A6M8W226-F1
#
_cell.length_a   1.000
_cell.length_b   1.000
_cell.length_c   1.000
_cell.angle_alpha   90.00
_cell.angle_beta   90.00
_cell.angle_gamma   90.00
#
_symmetry.space_group_name_H-M   'P 1'
#
loop_
_entity.id
_entity.type
_entity.pdbx_description
1 polymer ?
#
loop_
_entity_poly.entity_id
_entity_poly.type
_entity_poly.pdbx_seq_one_letter_code
_entity_poly.pdbx_strand_id
1 'polypeptide(L)'
;MGDWAYGRIAAVHLTPDGASWSGEYETFALGLPLSVTDIAFDAEGAMWFTTGGRGTQSGLYRVTYEGNQPAGEATVLHELTPGMEFRRELSGLQEESADALRLAIEHLEDADRWIAYQARLLLERHKSMYMDFEIVGRTEADNAAGALAVARVKGADQPARAGVRTRQRPRG
;
A
#
# COMPACT_ATOMS: atom_id res chain seq x y z
N MET A 1 -0.29 -18.18 -1.94
CA MET A 1 0.26 -17.34 -3.04
C MET A 1 1.16 -18.19 -3.93
N GLY A 2 0.91 -18.22 -5.24
CA GLY A 2 1.78 -18.92 -6.20
C GLY A 2 2.94 -18.05 -6.67
N ASP A 3 4.15 -18.60 -6.68
CA ASP A 3 5.38 -17.95 -7.10
C ASP A 3 5.94 -18.67 -8.32
N TRP A 4 5.66 -18.11 -9.49
CA TRP A 4 6.05 -18.67 -10.79
C TRP A 4 7.58 -18.78 -10.94
N ALA A 5 8.32 -17.79 -10.43
CA ALA A 5 9.77 -17.67 -10.67
C ALA A 5 10.56 -18.69 -9.85
N TYR A 6 10.14 -18.93 -8.60
CA TYR A 6 10.81 -19.83 -7.68
C TYR A 6 10.17 -21.22 -7.58
N GLY A 7 9.07 -21.43 -8.30
CA GLY A 7 8.40 -22.73 -8.34
C GLY A 7 7.84 -23.14 -6.99
N ARG A 8 7.15 -22.23 -6.29
CA ARG A 8 6.64 -22.49 -4.94
C ARG A 8 5.22 -21.95 -4.73
N ILE A 9 4.53 -22.53 -3.78
CA ILE A 9 3.31 -21.99 -3.19
C ILE A 9 3.66 -21.60 -1.76
N ALA A 10 3.43 -20.33 -1.40
CA ALA A 10 3.56 -19.84 -0.03
C ALA A 10 2.19 -19.79 0.65
N ALA A 11 2.10 -20.31 1.87
CA ALA A 11 1.00 -20.01 2.78
C ALA A 11 1.35 -18.73 3.54
N VAL A 12 0.42 -17.76 3.56
CA VAL A 12 0.63 -16.45 4.19
C VAL A 12 -0.40 -16.29 5.30
N HIS A 13 0.11 -16.01 6.50
CA HIS A 13 -0.68 -15.87 7.71
C HIS A 13 -0.65 -14.41 8.13
N LEU A 14 -1.78 -13.72 7.99
CA LEU A 14 -1.87 -12.28 8.26
C LEU A 14 -2.31 -12.02 9.70
N THR A 15 -1.75 -10.99 10.32
CA THR A 15 -2.14 -10.47 11.64
C THR A 15 -2.43 -8.97 11.52
N PRO A 16 -3.57 -8.47 12.04
CA PRO A 16 -3.84 -7.03 12.05
C PRO A 16 -2.73 -6.27 12.79
N ASP A 17 -2.24 -5.17 12.21
CA ASP A 17 -1.18 -4.32 12.77
C ASP A 17 -1.42 -2.85 12.40
N GLY A 18 -1.89 -2.07 13.38
CA GLY A 18 -2.27 -0.67 13.18
C GLY A 18 -3.31 -0.54 12.07
N ALA A 19 -3.04 0.31 11.08
CA ALA A 19 -3.88 0.56 9.91
C ALA A 19 -3.65 -0.41 8.74
N SER A 20 -2.87 -1.48 8.94
CA SER A 20 -2.53 -2.47 7.93
C SER A 20 -2.39 -3.87 8.54
N TRP A 21 -1.74 -4.77 7.82
CA TRP A 21 -1.49 -6.14 8.23
C TRP A 21 0.01 -6.39 8.25
N SER A 22 0.46 -7.09 9.29
CA SER A 22 1.71 -7.84 9.26
C SER A 22 1.43 -9.28 8.82
N GLY A 23 2.46 -10.04 8.52
CA GLY A 23 2.25 -11.44 8.20
C GLY A 23 3.54 -12.25 8.13
N GLU A 24 3.39 -13.50 8.51
CA GLU A 24 4.41 -14.53 8.34
C GLU A 24 4.05 -15.41 7.16
N TYR A 25 5.04 -16.04 6.55
CA TYR A 25 4.79 -16.97 5.45
C TYR A 25 5.66 -18.22 5.58
N GLU A 26 5.14 -19.32 5.08
CA GLU A 26 5.85 -20.59 4.99
C GLU A 26 5.72 -21.19 3.59
N THR A 27 6.65 -22.05 3.23
CA THR A 27 6.58 -22.78 1.95
C THR A 27 5.58 -23.92 2.11
N PHE A 28 4.42 -23.79 1.46
CA PHE A 28 3.39 -24.82 1.43
C PHE A 28 3.76 -25.95 0.46
N ALA A 29 4.19 -25.59 -0.74
CA ALA A 29 4.66 -26.54 -1.75
C ALA A 29 5.84 -25.96 -2.53
N LEU A 30 6.74 -26.83 -2.96
CA LEU A 30 7.93 -26.49 -3.73
C LEU A 30 8.13 -27.56 -4.81
N GLY A 31 8.52 -27.16 -6.02
CA GLY A 31 8.99 -28.09 -7.02
C GLY A 31 9.96 -27.46 -8.01
N LEU A 32 10.76 -28.31 -8.66
CA LEU A 32 11.87 -27.93 -9.52
C LEU A 32 11.66 -28.41 -10.97
N PRO A 33 10.93 -27.66 -11.82
CA PRO A 33 10.17 -26.45 -11.53
C PRO A 33 8.67 -26.73 -11.25
N LEU A 34 8.07 -25.95 -10.35
CA LEU A 34 6.61 -25.88 -10.14
C LEU A 34 6.10 -24.49 -10.50
N SER A 35 6.19 -24.13 -11.78
CA SER A 35 5.85 -22.78 -12.28
C SER A 35 4.34 -22.49 -12.14
N VAL A 36 3.88 -22.15 -10.94
CA VAL A 36 2.45 -21.96 -10.62
C VAL A 36 1.90 -20.77 -11.39
N THR A 37 0.78 -20.97 -12.07
CA THR A 37 0.10 -19.93 -12.87
C THR A 37 -1.22 -19.48 -12.25
N ASP A 38 -1.93 -20.37 -11.56
CA ASP A 38 -3.19 -20.04 -10.88
C ASP A 38 -3.48 -21.01 -9.73
N ILE A 39 -4.28 -20.58 -8.74
CA ILE A 39 -4.71 -21.37 -7.58
C ILE A 39 -6.18 -21.06 -7.26
N ALA A 40 -6.98 -22.09 -7.01
CA ALA A 40 -8.37 -21.98 -6.55
C ALA A 40 -8.69 -23.04 -5.48
N PHE A 41 -9.72 -22.80 -4.68
CA PHE A 41 -10.27 -23.77 -3.73
C PHE A 41 -11.69 -24.16 -4.16
N ASP A 42 -12.01 -25.45 -4.10
CA ASP A 42 -13.38 -25.93 -4.34
C ASP A 42 -14.24 -25.88 -3.06
N ALA A 43 -15.53 -26.20 -3.20
CA ALA A 43 -16.48 -26.17 -2.09
C ALA A 43 -16.16 -27.22 -1.01
N GLU A 44 -15.46 -28.28 -1.40
CA GLU A 44 -14.99 -29.35 -0.53
C GLU A 44 -13.66 -29.00 0.18
N GLY A 45 -13.07 -27.84 -0.13
CA GLY A 45 -11.84 -27.34 0.48
C GLY A 45 -10.55 -27.88 -0.13
N ALA A 46 -10.62 -28.59 -1.27
CA ALA A 46 -9.42 -29.00 -1.99
C ALA A 46 -8.82 -27.80 -2.73
N MET A 47 -7.48 -27.71 -2.68
CA MET A 47 -6.75 -26.71 -3.44
C MET A 47 -6.43 -27.25 -4.84
N TRP A 48 -6.84 -26.52 -5.86
CA TRP A 48 -6.50 -26.76 -7.25
C TRP A 48 -5.47 -25.73 -7.71
N PHE A 49 -4.45 -26.16 -8.45
CA PHE A 49 -3.52 -25.21 -9.05
C PHE A 49 -3.03 -25.66 -10.41
N THR A 50 -2.68 -24.69 -11.24
CA THR A 50 -2.12 -24.92 -12.58
C THR A 50 -0.64 -24.57 -12.60
N THR A 51 0.12 -25.25 -13.45
CA THR A 51 1.50 -24.89 -13.78
C THR A 51 1.66 -24.64 -15.28
N GLY A 52 2.71 -23.93 -15.66
CA GLY A 52 3.17 -23.83 -17.04
C GLY A 52 3.68 -22.43 -17.42
N GLY A 53 3.48 -22.08 -18.70
CA GLY A 53 3.93 -20.82 -19.30
C GLY A 53 5.26 -20.95 -20.05
N ARG A 54 5.63 -19.96 -20.87
CA ARG A 54 6.92 -19.90 -21.62
C ARG A 54 7.34 -21.20 -22.33
N GLY A 55 6.38 -21.93 -22.91
CA GLY A 55 6.65 -23.19 -23.63
C GLY A 55 7.04 -24.37 -22.72
N THR A 56 6.86 -24.23 -21.40
CA THR A 56 7.03 -25.34 -20.44
C THR A 56 5.77 -26.20 -20.39
N GLN A 57 5.94 -27.45 -19.97
CA GLN A 57 4.83 -28.37 -19.78
C GLN A 57 3.83 -27.82 -18.75
N SER A 58 2.56 -27.75 -19.15
CA SER A 58 1.47 -27.40 -18.24
C SER A 58 0.95 -28.61 -17.47
N GLY A 59 0.42 -28.36 -16.29
CA GLY A 59 -0.23 -29.38 -15.46
C GLY A 59 -1.37 -28.79 -14.62
N LEU A 60 -2.34 -29.63 -14.29
CA LEU A 60 -3.39 -29.35 -13.30
C LEU A 60 -3.20 -30.30 -12.13
N TYR A 61 -3.14 -29.75 -10.93
CA TYR A 61 -2.87 -30.46 -9.70
C TYR A 61 -4.00 -30.23 -8.71
N ARG A 62 -4.29 -31.26 -7.91
CA ARG A 62 -5.24 -31.23 -6.80
C ARG A 62 -4.50 -31.57 -5.52
N VAL A 63 -4.74 -30.81 -4.45
CA VAL A 63 -4.22 -31.05 -3.12
C VAL A 63 -5.40 -31.19 -2.16
N THR A 64 -5.47 -32.32 -1.46
CA THR A 64 -6.49 -32.64 -0.47
C THR A 64 -5.83 -32.97 0.86
N TYR A 65 -6.50 -32.62 1.96
CA TYR A 65 -6.07 -33.02 3.29
C TYR A 65 -6.63 -34.40 3.64
N GLU A 66 -5.76 -35.36 3.97
CA GLU A 66 -6.13 -36.74 4.34
C GLU A 66 -5.91 -37.03 5.84
N GLY A 67 -5.63 -35.99 6.65
CA GLY A 67 -5.37 -36.16 8.08
C GLY A 67 -6.66 -36.27 8.92
N ASN A 68 -6.52 -36.83 10.12
CA ASN A 68 -7.61 -36.97 11.09
C ASN A 68 -7.77 -35.79 12.05
N GLN A 69 -7.02 -34.68 11.87
CA GLN A 69 -7.25 -33.51 12.71
C GLN A 69 -8.57 -32.85 12.29
N PRO A 70 -9.44 -32.48 13.25
CA PRO A 70 -10.62 -31.71 12.92
C PRO A 70 -10.18 -30.44 12.20
N ALA A 71 -10.82 -30.13 11.07
CA ALA A 71 -10.68 -28.82 10.45
C ALA A 71 -11.03 -27.79 11.54
N GLY A 72 -10.06 -26.96 11.92
CA GLY A 72 -10.32 -25.86 12.84
C GLY A 72 -11.45 -25.00 12.30
N GLU A 73 -12.22 -24.36 13.18
CA GLU A 73 -13.18 -23.35 12.75
C GLU A 73 -12.46 -22.36 11.84
N ALA A 74 -13.03 -22.09 10.66
CA ALA A 74 -12.50 -21.09 9.75
C ALA A 74 -12.31 -19.79 10.54
N THR A 75 -11.06 -19.32 10.62
CA THR A 75 -10.71 -18.16 11.43
C THR A 75 -11.62 -17.00 11.04
N VAL A 76 -12.33 -16.48 12.04
CA VAL A 76 -13.24 -15.34 11.90
C VAL A 76 -12.53 -14.24 11.12
N LEU A 77 -13.22 -13.63 10.14
CA LEU A 77 -12.77 -12.40 9.50
C LEU A 77 -12.38 -11.44 10.62
N HIS A 78 -11.09 -11.10 10.74
CA HIS A 78 -10.70 -10.18 11.80
C HIS A 78 -11.52 -8.89 11.65
N GLU A 79 -12.12 -8.45 12.74
CA GLU A 79 -12.71 -7.12 12.79
C GLU A 79 -11.63 -6.10 12.41
N LEU A 80 -12.04 -5.07 11.66
CA LEU A 80 -11.10 -4.03 11.29
C LEU A 80 -10.61 -3.35 12.57
N THR A 81 -9.31 -3.11 12.64
CA THR A 81 -8.79 -2.25 13.68
C THR A 81 -9.30 -0.82 13.45
N PRO A 82 -9.40 0.00 14.51
CA PRO A 82 -9.73 1.43 14.34
C PRO A 82 -8.80 2.14 13.34
N GLY A 83 -7.52 1.76 13.30
CA GLY A 83 -6.56 2.30 12.33
C GLY A 83 -6.92 1.93 10.89
N MET A 84 -7.36 0.70 10.63
CA MET A 84 -7.78 0.27 9.29
C MET A 84 -9.05 0.99 8.85
N GLU A 85 -10.00 1.17 9.77
CA GLU A 85 -11.24 1.91 9.53
C GLU A 85 -10.93 3.37 9.18
N PHE A 86 -10.11 4.02 10.01
CA PHE A 86 -9.71 5.41 9.79
C PHE A 86 -8.93 5.59 8.49
N ARG A 87 -8.00 4.67 8.17
CA ARG A 87 -7.30 4.69 6.88
C ARG A 87 -8.26 4.55 5.70
N ARG A 88 -9.30 3.72 5.83
CA ARG A 88 -10.35 3.57 4.80
C ARG A 88 -11.16 4.85 4.67
N GLU A 89 -11.55 5.46 5.77
CA GLU A 89 -12.23 6.76 5.81
C GLU A 89 -11.40 7.82 5.06
N LEU A 90 -10.13 8.01 5.45
CA LEU A 90 -9.20 8.93 4.77
C LEU A 90 -9.09 8.64 3.27
N SER A 91 -8.99 7.36 2.87
CA SER A 91 -8.90 6.98 1.46
C SER A 91 -10.19 7.25 0.67
N GLY A 92 -11.34 7.22 1.36
CA GLY A 92 -12.68 7.42 0.82
C GLY A 92 -13.04 8.89 0.61
N LEU A 93 -12.27 9.82 1.17
CA LEU A 93 -12.44 11.26 0.91
C LEU A 93 -12.09 11.56 -0.56
N GLN A 94 -13.12 11.79 -1.37
CA GLN A 94 -13.01 12.13 -2.80
C GLN A 94 -13.16 13.62 -3.07
N GLU A 95 -13.88 14.34 -2.22
CA GLU A 95 -14.15 15.76 -2.40
C GLU A 95 -12.96 16.62 -1.95
N GLU A 96 -12.61 17.61 -2.78
CA GLU A 96 -11.65 18.64 -2.41
C GLU A 96 -12.31 19.63 -1.47
N SER A 97 -12.24 19.35 -0.16
CA SER A 97 -12.76 20.23 0.88
C SER A 97 -11.65 20.71 1.81
N ALA A 98 -11.82 21.91 2.37
CA ALA A 98 -10.90 22.47 3.35
C ALA A 98 -10.76 21.57 4.59
N ASP A 99 -11.81 20.82 4.94
CA ASP A 99 -11.81 19.91 6.08
C ASP A 99 -11.05 18.62 5.77
N ALA A 100 -11.20 18.07 4.56
CA ALA A 100 -10.40 16.92 4.12
C ALA A 100 -8.89 17.26 4.07
N LEU A 101 -8.55 18.46 3.62
CA LEU A 101 -7.17 18.94 3.62
C LEU A 101 -6.64 19.16 5.03
N ARG A 102 -7.43 19.75 5.94
CA ARG A 102 -7.04 19.90 7.35
C ARG A 102 -6.78 18.56 8.01
N LEU A 103 -7.70 17.62 7.85
CA LEU A 103 -7.56 16.26 8.38
C LEU A 103 -6.31 15.57 7.82
N ALA A 104 -6.03 15.74 6.52
CA ALA A 104 -4.80 15.21 5.92
C ALA A 104 -3.53 15.84 6.53
N ILE A 105 -3.53 17.15 6.78
CA ILE A 105 -2.39 17.85 7.41
C ILE A 105 -2.16 17.37 8.84
N GLU A 106 -3.23 17.18 9.61
CA GLU A 106 -3.18 16.70 10.99
C GLU A 106 -2.53 15.32 11.09
N HIS A 107 -2.74 14.45 10.10
CA HIS A 107 -2.24 13.07 10.09
C HIS A 107 -1.00 12.83 9.22
N LEU A 108 -0.32 13.87 8.73
CA LEU A 108 0.92 13.73 7.94
C LEU A 108 2.08 13.10 8.72
N GLU A 109 2.10 13.27 10.04
CA GLU A 109 3.14 12.78 10.96
C GLU A 109 2.60 11.68 11.89
N ASP A 110 1.52 11.00 11.47
CA ASP A 110 0.95 9.90 12.24
C ASP A 110 2.00 8.80 12.50
N ALA A 111 2.01 8.27 13.72
CA ALA A 111 2.91 7.19 14.11
C ALA A 111 2.67 5.93 13.25
N ASP A 112 1.44 5.72 12.79
CA ASP A 112 1.15 4.73 11.78
C ASP A 112 1.49 5.23 10.38
N ARG A 113 2.57 4.68 9.83
CA ARG A 113 3.06 5.04 8.49
C ARG A 113 2.01 4.92 7.39
N TRP A 114 1.02 4.04 7.53
CA TRP A 114 -0.01 3.83 6.51
C TRP A 114 -1.09 4.90 6.58
N ILE A 115 -1.38 5.43 7.76
CA ILE A 115 -2.21 6.63 7.95
C ILE A 115 -1.47 7.83 7.37
N ALA A 116 -0.21 8.06 7.77
CA ALA A 116 0.62 9.14 7.23
C ALA A 116 0.75 9.09 5.69
N TYR A 117 0.90 7.89 5.14
CA TYR A 117 0.92 7.68 3.70
C TYR A 117 -0.41 8.03 3.02
N GLN A 118 -1.57 7.64 3.58
CA GLN A 118 -2.86 8.00 3.00
C GLN A 118 -3.15 9.50 3.12
N ALA A 119 -2.81 10.12 4.24
CA ALA A 119 -2.89 11.56 4.43
C ALA A 119 -2.08 12.31 3.36
N ARG A 120 -0.84 11.87 3.10
CA ARG A 120 -0.01 12.40 2.01
C ARG A 120 -0.67 12.23 0.63
N LEU A 121 -1.24 11.05 0.33
CA LEU A 121 -1.92 10.82 -0.94
C LEU A 121 -3.15 11.72 -1.11
N LEU A 122 -3.90 11.97 -0.04
CA LEU A 122 -5.06 12.86 -0.06
C LEU A 122 -4.62 14.29 -0.41
N LEU A 123 -3.53 14.78 0.17
CA LEU A 123 -2.93 16.07 -0.20
C LEU A 123 -2.43 16.11 -1.65
N GLU A 124 -1.73 15.06 -2.09
CA GLU A 124 -1.22 14.98 -3.47
C GLU A 124 -2.34 14.98 -4.53
N ARG A 125 -3.52 14.48 -4.16
CA ARG A 125 -4.72 14.45 -5.02
C ARG A 125 -5.35 15.83 -5.17
N HIS A 126 -5.41 16.61 -4.09
CA HIS A 126 -6.15 17.87 -4.01
C HIS A 126 -5.24 19.08 -4.20
N LYS A 127 -4.79 19.22 -5.46
CA LYS A 127 -3.69 20.12 -5.81
C LYS A 127 -3.99 21.61 -5.73
N SER A 128 -5.26 21.98 -5.77
CA SER A 128 -5.64 23.37 -6.04
C SER A 128 -5.64 24.26 -4.80
N MET A 129 -5.66 23.67 -3.59
CA MET A 129 -5.96 24.40 -2.36
C MET A 129 -4.81 24.52 -1.33
N TYR A 130 -3.72 23.75 -1.42
CA TYR A 130 -2.68 23.83 -0.36
C TYR A 130 -1.72 25.02 -0.46
N MET A 131 -1.77 25.81 -1.53
CA MET A 131 -0.92 27.02 -1.63
C MET A 131 -1.30 28.09 -0.60
N ASP A 132 -2.51 28.00 -0.05
CA ASP A 132 -3.02 28.85 1.03
C ASP A 132 -2.93 28.19 2.43
N PHE A 133 -2.63 26.89 2.52
CA PHE A 133 -2.63 26.15 3.79
C PHE A 133 -1.25 26.08 4.45
N GLU A 134 -1.26 25.97 5.79
CA GLU A 134 -0.12 25.82 6.71
C GLU A 134 0.89 24.71 6.39
N ILE A 135 0.69 23.93 5.32
CA ILE A 135 1.62 22.89 4.84
C ILE A 135 3.01 23.48 4.61
N VAL A 136 3.09 24.70 4.04
CA VAL A 136 4.36 25.41 3.86
C VAL A 136 4.98 25.79 5.21
N GLY A 137 4.16 26.07 6.23
CA GLY A 137 4.61 26.36 7.61
C GLY A 137 5.15 25.14 8.36
N ARG A 138 4.65 23.94 8.06
CA ARG A 138 5.14 22.66 8.63
C ARG A 138 6.32 22.04 7.85
N THR A 139 6.84 22.70 6.82
CA THR A 139 8.06 22.28 6.10
C THR A 139 9.37 22.53 6.87
N GLU A 140 9.34 22.50 8.20
CA GLU A 140 10.58 22.33 8.96
C GLU A 140 11.15 20.93 8.70
N ALA A 141 12.45 20.75 8.97
CA ALA A 141 13.24 19.59 8.55
C ALA A 141 12.69 18.21 8.99
N ASP A 142 11.72 18.19 9.90
CA ASP A 142 11.15 16.98 10.50
C ASP A 142 9.92 16.41 9.77
N ASN A 143 9.27 17.15 8.85
CA ASN A 143 8.09 16.66 8.12
C ASN A 143 8.42 16.22 6.67
N ALA A 144 9.12 15.09 6.54
CA ALA A 144 9.51 14.53 5.24
C ALA A 144 8.31 14.20 4.34
N ALA A 145 7.17 13.79 4.92
CA ALA A 145 5.96 13.44 4.17
C ALA A 145 5.28 14.67 3.56
N GLY A 146 5.16 15.76 4.33
CA GLY A 146 4.66 17.06 3.88
C GLY A 146 5.57 17.69 2.84
N ALA A 147 6.90 17.67 3.06
CA ALA A 147 7.87 18.15 2.08
C ALA A 147 7.78 17.38 0.75
N LEU A 148 7.60 16.04 0.80
CA LEU A 148 7.42 15.21 -0.38
C LEU A 148 6.13 15.51 -1.13
N ALA A 149 5.02 15.72 -0.42
CA ALA A 149 3.75 16.12 -1.05
C ALA A 149 3.91 17.44 -1.82
N VAL A 150 4.50 18.46 -1.19
CA VAL A 150 4.76 19.76 -1.82
C VAL A 150 5.70 19.63 -3.03
N ALA A 151 6.74 18.81 -2.94
CA ALA A 151 7.70 18.61 -4.02
C ALA A 151 7.09 17.95 -5.26
N ARG A 152 6.28 16.90 -5.08
CA ARG A 152 5.60 16.18 -6.18
C ARG A 152 4.57 17.02 -6.91
N VAL A 153 4.00 17.98 -6.20
CA VAL A 153 3.12 18.99 -6.75
C VAL A 153 3.89 20.01 -7.58
N LYS A 154 4.91 20.66 -7.00
CA LYS A 154 5.63 21.77 -7.64
C LYS A 154 6.36 21.35 -8.91
N GLY A 155 6.74 20.06 -9.01
CA GLY A 155 7.33 19.48 -10.22
C GLY A 155 6.36 19.36 -11.40
N ALA A 156 5.03 19.39 -11.17
CA ALA A 156 4.03 19.31 -12.24
C ALA A 156 3.73 20.68 -12.89
N ASP A 157 4.09 21.79 -12.23
CA ASP A 157 3.59 23.13 -12.56
C ASP A 157 4.71 24.14 -12.89
N GLN A 158 5.84 23.67 -13.42
CA GLN A 158 6.96 24.53 -13.79
C GLN A 158 6.92 24.84 -15.31
N PRO A 159 6.29 25.94 -15.77
CA PRO A 159 6.68 26.53 -17.04
C PRO A 159 8.12 27.09 -16.89
N ALA A 160 8.88 27.03 -17.98
CA ALA A 160 10.30 27.39 -18.05
C ALA A 160 10.65 28.66 -17.25
N ARG A 161 11.63 28.52 -16.34
CA ARG A 161 12.08 29.55 -15.39
C ARG A 161 12.42 30.88 -16.06
N ALA A 162 11.70 31.95 -15.70
CA ALA A 162 12.17 33.32 -15.85
C ALA A 162 13.27 33.63 -14.80
N GLY A 163 14.30 34.34 -15.24
CA GLY A 163 15.62 34.42 -14.61
C GLY A 163 15.68 34.95 -13.17
N VAL A 164 16.63 34.39 -12.43
CA VAL A 164 17.10 34.85 -11.12
C VAL A 164 17.63 36.28 -11.26
N ARG A 165 16.93 37.28 -10.71
CA ARG A 165 17.51 38.59 -10.44
C ARG A 165 18.30 38.53 -9.14
N THR A 166 19.62 38.45 -9.25
CA THR A 166 20.54 38.66 -8.13
C THR A 166 20.48 40.12 -7.68
N ARG A 167 20.16 40.36 -6.41
CA ARG A 167 20.32 41.68 -5.78
C ARG A 167 21.82 42.00 -5.70
N GLN A 168 22.30 42.92 -6.53
CA GLN A 168 23.61 43.55 -6.32
C GLN A 168 23.51 44.50 -5.12
N ARG A 169 24.37 44.30 -4.12
CA ARG A 169 24.61 45.29 -3.06
C ARG A 169 25.36 46.50 -3.63
N PRO A 170 25.09 47.73 -3.16
CA PRO A 170 25.85 48.90 -3.58
C PRO A 170 27.26 48.83 -2.97
N ARG A 171 28.28 49.10 -3.78
CA ARG A 171 29.60 49.50 -3.29
C ARG A 171 29.58 51.02 -3.15
N GLY A 172 30.13 51.51 -2.04
CA GLY A 172 30.35 52.93 -1.79
C GLY A 172 31.41 53.53 -2.71
#